data_AF-A0AAD3YNR7-F1
#
_entry.id   AF-A0AAD3YNR7-F1
#
_cell.length_a   1.000
_cell.length_b   1.000
_cell.length_c   1.000
_cell.angle_alpha   90.00
_cell.angle_beta   90.00
_cell.angle_gamma   90.00
#
_symmetry.space_group_name_H-M   'P 1'
#
loop_
_entity.id
_entity.type
_entity.pdbx_description
1 polymer ?
#
loop_
_entity_poly.entity_id
_entity_poly.type
_entity_poly.pdbx_seq_one_letter_code
_entity_poly.pdbx_strand_id
1 'polypeptide(L)'
;MKQDTNIDALMADAWLTVTELRCGARLADGEGERLWRHCVKHIEKVMAELETAGLSEASRRHILYAWCALLDETAKGREGEDDACIVWYDRPLQAKYFGALDAGDALYERMRQVLHEPAPDVAVLTCFHRVLMLGFKGCYALDEPVRDQLITRLAERVSPFETDQSQPVLTGISGRSGLADGLRRWPVCLGLSLVAIAALWLGLNHWLDSLITTLLPGAEK
;
A
#
# COMPACT_ATOMS: atom_id res chain seq x y z
N MET A 1 21.14 13.61 26.98
CA MET A 1 19.95 12.73 27.03
C MET A 1 19.50 12.51 25.60
N LYS A 2 19.49 11.26 25.13
CA LYS A 2 18.98 10.93 23.80
C LYS A 2 17.47 11.19 23.84
N GLN A 3 16.95 12.05 22.95
CA GLN A 3 15.50 12.19 22.83
C GLN A 3 14.97 10.89 22.21
N ASP A 4 13.95 10.29 22.82
CA ASP A 4 13.27 9.14 22.23
C ASP A 4 12.58 9.62 20.95
N THR A 5 13.21 9.35 19.82
CA THR A 5 12.71 9.77 18.52
C THR A 5 11.60 8.84 18.10
N ASN A 6 10.38 9.36 17.99
CA ASN A 6 9.24 8.61 17.51
C ASN A 6 9.36 8.40 15.98
N ILE A 7 9.94 7.27 15.59
CA ILE A 7 10.14 6.89 14.19
C ILE A 7 8.81 6.71 13.45
N ASP A 8 7.78 6.21 14.12
CA ASP A 8 6.48 6.00 13.49
C ASP A 8 5.84 7.34 13.10
N ALA A 9 5.90 8.34 13.98
CA ALA A 9 5.41 9.69 13.68
C ALA A 9 6.24 10.38 12.59
N LEU A 10 7.56 10.27 12.67
CA LEU A 10 8.47 10.92 11.72
C LEU A 10 8.36 10.35 10.30
N MET A 11 8.12 9.03 10.18
CA MET A 11 8.04 8.32 8.91
C MET A 11 6.59 8.14 8.42
N ALA A 12 5.58 8.68 9.11
CA ALA A 12 4.16 8.42 8.82
C ALA A 12 3.78 8.70 7.36
N ASP A 13 4.16 9.86 6.82
CA ASP A 13 3.91 10.23 5.43
C ASP A 13 4.60 9.29 4.44
N ALA A 14 5.79 8.78 4.80
CA ALA A 14 6.52 7.80 3.99
C ALA A 14 5.82 6.44 3.95
N TRP A 15 5.35 5.97 5.11
CA TRP A 15 4.58 4.74 5.22
C TRP A 15 3.24 4.84 4.48
N LEU A 16 2.58 6.00 4.52
CA LEU A 16 1.37 6.26 3.77
C LEU A 16 1.62 6.18 2.27
N THR A 17 2.66 6.85 1.77
CA THR A 17 3.05 6.80 0.36
C THR A 17 3.27 5.36 -0.11
N VAL A 18 4.01 4.56 0.65
CA VAL A 18 4.24 3.13 0.33
C VAL A 18 2.92 2.36 0.29
N THR A 19 2.04 2.59 1.27
CA THR A 19 0.75 1.91 1.35
C THR A 19 -0.15 2.26 0.16
N GLU A 20 -0.23 3.54 -0.22
CA GLU A 20 -1.00 3.99 -1.39
C GLU A 20 -0.52 3.34 -2.68
N LEU A 21 0.81 3.29 -2.87
CA LEU A 21 1.41 2.63 -4.03
C LEU A 21 1.07 1.14 -4.05
N ARG A 22 1.18 0.44 -2.92
CA ARG A 22 0.86 -1.00 -2.81
C ARG A 22 -0.63 -1.29 -2.98
N CYS A 23 -1.50 -0.36 -2.62
CA CYS A 23 -2.95 -0.46 -2.86
C CYS A 23 -3.37 -0.12 -4.31
N GLY A 24 -2.41 0.06 -5.22
CA GLY A 24 -2.67 0.20 -6.66
C GLY A 24 -2.96 1.62 -7.13
N ALA A 25 -2.55 2.65 -6.37
CA ALA A 25 -2.62 4.04 -6.85
C ALA A 25 -1.88 4.17 -8.18
N ARG A 26 -2.57 4.50 -9.27
CA ARG A 26 -1.95 4.62 -10.60
C ARG A 26 -1.40 6.02 -10.81
N LEU A 27 -0.23 6.09 -11.43
CA LEU A 27 0.47 7.35 -11.71
C LEU A 27 0.43 7.61 -13.21
N ALA A 28 -0.06 8.80 -13.59
CA ALA A 28 -0.03 9.28 -14.96
C ALA A 28 1.37 9.76 -15.37
N ASP A 29 1.58 10.02 -16.65
CA ASP A 29 2.85 10.48 -17.20
C ASP A 29 3.38 11.74 -16.46
N GLY A 30 4.62 11.65 -15.99
CA GLY A 30 5.29 12.69 -15.22
C GLY A 30 4.95 12.73 -13.73
N GLU A 31 3.98 11.94 -13.25
CA GLU A 31 3.70 11.81 -11.81
C GLU A 31 4.74 10.95 -11.08
N GLY A 32 5.33 9.97 -11.76
CA GLY A 32 6.44 9.16 -11.25
C GLY A 32 7.68 10.01 -10.95
N GLU A 33 8.05 10.92 -11.85
CA GLU A 33 9.16 11.86 -11.62
C GLU A 33 8.86 12.85 -10.49
N ARG A 34 7.60 13.29 -10.34
CA ARG A 34 7.18 14.15 -9.23
C ARG A 34 7.27 13.40 -7.90
N LEU A 35 6.79 12.16 -7.87
CA LEU A 35 6.88 11.28 -6.71
C LEU A 35 8.33 11.01 -6.33
N TRP A 36 9.20 10.72 -7.29
CA TRP A 36 10.64 10.51 -7.03
C TRP A 36 11.30 11.71 -6.37
N ARG A 37 11.08 12.90 -6.93
CA ARG A 37 11.61 14.15 -6.34
C ARG A 37 11.00 14.43 -4.97
N HIS A 38 9.74 14.08 -4.76
CA HIS A 38 9.08 14.18 -3.46
C HIS A 38 9.76 13.26 -2.43
N CYS A 39 9.96 11.98 -2.77
CA CYS A 39 10.67 11.01 -1.92
C CYS A 39 12.07 11.49 -1.56
N VAL A 40 12.85 11.99 -2.53
CA VAL A 40 14.20 12.53 -2.30
C VAL A 40 14.19 13.69 -1.31
N LYS A 41 13.33 14.69 -1.53
CA LYS A 41 13.22 15.84 -0.62
C LYS A 41 12.80 15.41 0.78
N HIS A 42 11.89 14.45 0.87
CA HIS A 42 11.39 13.97 2.14
C HIS A 42 12.47 13.19 2.90
N ILE A 43 13.24 12.34 2.20
CA ILE A 43 14.41 11.66 2.75
C ILE A 43 15.40 12.67 3.32
N GLU A 44 15.77 13.70 2.55
CA GLU A 44 16.73 14.73 2.98
C GLU A 44 16.25 15.45 4.25
N LYS A 45 14.97 15.82 4.30
CA LYS A 45 14.35 16.44 5.48
C LYS A 45 14.41 15.53 6.70
N VAL A 46 13.94 14.28 6.60
CA VAL A 46 13.91 13.33 7.72
C VAL A 46 15.33 13.00 8.20
N MET A 47 16.31 12.85 7.30
CA MET A 47 17.69 12.59 7.70
C MET A 47 18.30 13.75 8.49
N ALA A 48 17.97 15.00 8.14
CA ALA A 48 18.39 16.18 8.90
C ALA A 48 17.69 16.29 10.27
N GLU A 49 16.41 15.91 10.35
CA GLU A 49 15.68 15.85 11.61
C GLU A 49 16.25 14.77 12.56
N LEU A 50 16.57 13.58 12.04
CA LEU A 50 17.23 12.52 12.80
C LEU A 50 18.61 12.93 13.31
N GLU A 51 19.35 13.70 12.50
CA GLU A 51 20.64 14.25 12.91
C GLU A 51 20.49 15.25 14.05
N THR A 52 19.52 16.16 13.93
CA THR A 52 19.20 17.15 14.96
C THR A 52 18.71 16.50 16.25
N ALA A 53 17.99 15.38 16.14
CA ALA A 53 17.56 14.55 17.28
C ALA A 53 18.71 13.76 17.93
N GLY A 54 19.92 13.81 17.36
CA GLY A 54 21.14 13.21 17.93
C GLY A 54 21.31 11.72 17.59
N LEU A 55 20.67 11.21 16.53
CA LEU A 55 20.95 9.86 16.06
C LEU A 55 22.34 9.77 15.43
N SER A 56 23.02 8.67 15.74
CA SER A 56 24.32 8.37 15.17
C SER A 56 24.24 8.28 13.64
N GLU A 57 25.34 8.62 12.95
CA GLU A 57 25.43 8.47 11.50
C GLU A 57 25.15 7.02 11.06
N ALA A 58 25.65 6.04 11.83
CA ALA A 58 25.37 4.63 11.59
C ALA A 58 23.86 4.34 11.63
N SER A 59 23.16 4.76 12.70
CA SER A 59 21.71 4.58 12.85
C SER A 59 20.94 5.23 11.70
N ARG A 60 21.27 6.48 11.35
CA ARG A 60 20.66 7.20 10.22
C ARG A 60 20.88 6.45 8.90
N ARG A 61 22.08 5.92 8.67
CA ARG A 61 22.41 5.14 7.48
C ARG A 61 21.63 3.83 7.40
N HIS A 62 21.37 3.15 8.52
CA HIS A 62 20.50 1.98 8.56
C HIS A 62 19.04 2.32 8.20
N ILE A 63 18.50 3.40 8.77
CA ILE A 63 17.13 3.89 8.49
C ILE A 63 16.99 4.27 7.01
N LEU A 64 17.92 5.09 6.50
CA LEU A 64 17.95 5.50 5.09
C LEU A 64 17.97 4.29 4.16
N TYR A 65 18.82 3.31 4.47
CA TYR A 65 18.93 2.11 3.64
C TYR A 65 17.62 1.33 3.58
N ALA A 66 17.00 1.08 4.74
CA ALA A 66 15.75 0.35 4.82
C ALA A 66 14.59 1.07 4.10
N TRP A 67 14.54 2.39 4.22
CA TRP A 67 13.53 3.20 3.54
C TRP A 67 13.70 3.20 2.02
N CYS A 68 14.93 3.41 1.53
CA CYS A 68 15.22 3.33 0.09
C CYS A 68 14.88 1.93 -0.47
N ALA A 69 15.22 0.87 0.27
CA ALA A 69 14.89 -0.50 -0.12
C ALA A 69 13.39 -0.73 -0.27
N LEU A 70 12.60 -0.27 0.70
CA LEU A 70 11.15 -0.41 0.66
C LEU A 70 10.54 0.37 -0.50
N LEU A 71 10.95 1.62 -0.71
CA LEU A 71 10.43 2.44 -1.81
C LEU A 71 10.81 1.88 -3.17
N ASP A 72 12.07 1.46 -3.35
CA ASP A 72 12.54 0.92 -4.62
C ASP A 72 11.84 -0.39 -4.96
N GLU A 73 11.68 -1.30 -4.00
CA GLU A 73 10.89 -2.53 -4.20
C GLU A 73 9.42 -2.20 -4.51
N THR A 74 8.83 -1.26 -3.76
CA THR A 74 7.42 -0.91 -3.93
C THR A 74 7.14 -0.28 -5.29
N ALA A 75 8.04 0.59 -5.78
CA ALA A 75 7.88 1.26 -7.07
C ALA A 75 8.15 0.31 -8.25
N LYS A 76 9.15 -0.58 -8.13
CA LYS A 76 9.49 -1.56 -9.19
C LYS A 76 8.56 -2.76 -9.22
N GLY A 77 8.00 -3.15 -8.07
CA GLY A 77 7.13 -4.32 -7.92
C GLY A 77 5.67 -4.07 -8.27
N ARG A 78 5.35 -2.96 -8.92
CA ARG A 78 3.97 -2.58 -9.28
C ARG A 78 3.47 -3.42 -10.45
N GLU A 79 2.17 -3.73 -10.43
CA GLU A 79 1.52 -4.40 -11.56
C GLU A 79 1.30 -3.42 -12.72
N GLY A 80 2.12 -3.56 -13.76
CA GLY A 80 2.13 -2.70 -14.94
C GLY A 80 3.32 -1.75 -14.96
N GLU A 81 3.81 -1.45 -16.17
CA GLU A 81 4.88 -0.49 -16.39
C GLU A 81 4.30 0.93 -16.43
N ASP A 82 3.97 1.47 -15.25
CA ASP A 82 3.55 2.86 -15.10
C ASP A 82 4.73 3.82 -14.89
N ASP A 83 4.46 5.13 -14.92
CA ASP A 83 5.51 6.17 -14.93
C ASP A 83 6.50 6.05 -13.75
N ALA A 84 6.01 5.67 -12.55
CA ALA A 84 6.89 5.45 -11.40
C ALA A 84 7.80 4.23 -11.57
N CYS A 85 7.26 3.13 -12.10
CA CYS A 85 8.04 1.94 -12.38
C CYS A 85 9.24 2.29 -13.30
N ILE A 86 8.98 2.99 -14.40
CA ILE A 86 10.01 3.44 -15.37
C ILE A 86 11.05 4.33 -14.68
N VAL A 87 10.61 5.35 -13.94
CA VAL A 87 11.52 6.28 -13.24
C VAL A 87 12.41 5.55 -12.23
N TRP A 88 11.88 4.56 -11.50
CA TRP A 88 12.64 3.81 -10.50
C TRP A 88 13.57 2.75 -11.09
N TYR A 89 13.27 2.23 -12.27
CA TYR A 89 14.21 1.38 -13.01
C TYR A 89 15.41 2.20 -13.52
N ASP A 90 15.17 3.42 -14.00
CA ASP A 90 16.21 4.36 -14.44
C ASP A 90 17.05 4.90 -13.26
N ARG A 91 16.40 5.35 -12.18
CA ARG A 91 17.02 6.06 -11.05
C ARG A 91 16.55 5.53 -9.69
N PRO A 92 16.91 4.30 -9.28
CA PRO A 92 16.57 3.80 -7.95
C PRO A 92 17.22 4.63 -6.84
N LEU A 93 16.51 4.82 -5.72
CA LEU A 93 17.00 5.59 -4.58
C LEU A 93 18.22 4.91 -3.96
N GLN A 94 18.30 3.59 -3.98
CA GLN A 94 19.46 2.85 -3.51
C GLN A 94 20.72 3.16 -4.32
N ALA A 95 20.61 3.30 -5.64
CA ALA A 95 21.74 3.76 -6.46
C ALA A 95 22.11 5.21 -6.14
N LYS A 96 21.12 6.10 -5.95
CA LYS A 96 21.35 7.51 -5.61
C LYS A 96 22.13 7.67 -4.30
N TYR A 97 21.75 6.95 -3.24
CA TYR A 97 22.31 7.16 -1.89
C TYR A 97 23.45 6.19 -1.53
N PHE A 98 23.52 5.01 -2.15
CA PHE A 98 24.49 3.97 -1.79
C PHE A 98 25.36 3.51 -2.96
N GLY A 99 25.10 3.97 -4.19
CA GLY A 99 25.88 3.59 -5.38
C GLY A 99 25.77 2.11 -5.76
N ALA A 100 24.85 1.36 -5.15
CA ALA A 100 24.65 -0.07 -5.36
C ALA A 100 23.22 -0.38 -5.82
N LEU A 101 23.11 -1.31 -6.78
CA LEU A 101 21.83 -1.80 -7.32
C LEU A 101 21.37 -3.13 -6.70
N ASP A 102 22.20 -3.74 -5.84
CA ASP A 102 21.98 -5.09 -5.33
C ASP A 102 21.64 -5.08 -3.84
N ALA A 103 20.38 -4.82 -3.54
CA ALA A 103 20.01 -4.32 -2.23
C ALA A 103 18.92 -5.11 -1.51
N GLY A 104 18.29 -6.07 -2.19
CA GLY A 104 17.29 -6.97 -1.61
C GLY A 104 17.86 -7.86 -0.51
N ASP A 105 19.03 -8.48 -0.74
CA ASP A 105 19.70 -9.35 0.23
C ASP A 105 20.34 -8.58 1.39
N ALA A 106 20.92 -7.42 1.07
CA ALA A 106 21.71 -6.65 2.03
C ALA A 106 20.88 -6.02 3.15
N LEU A 107 19.56 -5.80 2.98
CA LEU A 107 18.72 -5.32 4.09
C LEU A 107 18.52 -6.40 5.17
N TYR A 108 18.22 -7.63 4.77
CA TYR A 108 18.05 -8.73 5.72
C TYR A 108 19.32 -9.01 6.50
N GLU A 109 20.47 -9.00 5.83
CA GLU A 109 21.75 -9.17 6.49
C GLU A 109 22.04 -8.02 7.48
N ARG A 110 21.75 -6.78 7.07
CA ARG A 110 21.85 -5.61 7.94
C ARG A 110 20.93 -5.72 9.17
N MET A 111 19.70 -6.22 9.01
CA MET A 111 18.78 -6.48 10.12
C MET A 111 19.36 -7.52 11.09
N ARG A 112 19.93 -8.63 10.58
CA ARG A 112 20.58 -9.64 11.41
C ARG A 112 21.76 -9.05 12.17
N GLN A 113 22.62 -8.29 11.51
CA GLN A 113 23.80 -7.68 12.13
C GLN A 113 23.41 -6.75 13.29
N VAL A 114 22.48 -5.83 13.07
CA VAL A 114 22.01 -4.90 14.12
C VAL A 114 21.34 -5.65 15.27
N LEU A 115 20.58 -6.72 15.00
CA LEU A 115 19.98 -7.54 16.07
C LEU A 115 21.01 -8.26 16.97
N HIS A 116 22.22 -8.53 16.46
CA HIS A 116 23.31 -9.14 17.23
C HIS A 116 24.14 -8.11 18.00
N GLU A 117 23.95 -6.82 17.78
CA GLU A 117 24.61 -5.78 18.57
C GLU A 117 24.17 -5.88 20.04
N PRO A 118 25.06 -5.57 21.00
CA PRO A 118 24.74 -5.67 22.43
C PRO A 118 23.71 -4.62 22.87
N ALA A 119 23.66 -3.48 22.19
CA ALA A 119 22.74 -2.38 22.50
C ALA A 119 22.33 -1.65 21.19
N PRO A 120 21.50 -2.28 20.34
CA PRO A 120 21.05 -1.68 19.09
C PRO A 120 20.16 -0.47 19.34
N ASP A 121 20.20 0.48 18.41
CA ASP A 121 19.34 1.66 18.45
C ASP A 121 17.88 1.26 18.20
N VAL A 122 17.00 1.50 19.17
CA VAL A 122 15.57 1.15 19.09
C VAL A 122 14.91 1.82 17.87
N ALA A 123 15.34 3.03 17.51
CA ALA A 123 14.84 3.72 16.32
C ALA A 123 15.10 2.93 15.03
N VAL A 124 16.28 2.30 14.91
CA VAL A 124 16.65 1.46 13.76
C VAL A 124 15.81 0.19 13.76
N LEU A 125 15.66 -0.45 14.91
CA LEU A 125 14.83 -1.67 15.03
C LEU A 125 13.37 -1.38 14.67
N THR A 126 12.81 -0.26 15.14
CA THR A 126 11.44 0.16 14.79
C THR A 126 11.30 0.37 13.29
N CYS A 127 12.24 1.06 12.65
CA CYS A 127 12.23 1.25 11.20
C CYS A 127 12.27 -0.09 10.45
N PHE A 128 13.19 -0.99 10.81
CA PHE A 128 13.29 -2.32 10.20
C PHE A 128 11.99 -3.11 10.35
N HIS A 129 11.41 -3.12 11.55
CA HIS A 129 10.15 -3.79 11.79
C HIS A 129 9.02 -3.22 10.92
N ARG A 130 8.91 -1.89 10.81
CA ARG A 130 7.88 -1.24 9.99
C ARG A 130 8.04 -1.54 8.50
N VAL A 131 9.28 -1.56 7.99
CA VAL A 131 9.57 -1.95 6.61
C VAL A 131 9.07 -3.37 6.29
N LEU A 132 9.29 -4.34 7.20
CA LEU A 132 8.77 -5.70 7.03
C LEU A 132 7.24 -5.77 7.11
N MET A 133 6.63 -4.98 8.01
CA MET A 133 5.16 -4.87 8.14
C MET A 133 4.49 -4.24 6.92
N LEU A 134 5.19 -3.35 6.22
CA LEU A 134 4.73 -2.78 4.95
C LEU A 134 4.97 -3.71 3.75
N GLY A 135 5.42 -4.94 4.01
CA GLY A 135 5.51 -5.98 3.00
C GLY A 135 6.76 -5.94 2.16
N PHE A 136 7.87 -5.39 2.69
CA PHE A 136 9.19 -5.62 2.09
C PHE A 136 9.46 -7.12 2.00
N LYS A 137 9.84 -7.60 0.81
CA LYS A 137 10.12 -9.02 0.55
C LYS A 137 11.61 -9.28 0.35
N GLY A 138 12.31 -8.40 -0.35
CA GLY A 138 13.65 -8.63 -0.87
C GLY A 138 13.74 -9.93 -1.68
N CYS A 139 14.91 -10.56 -1.70
CA CYS A 139 15.11 -11.87 -2.35
C CYS A 139 14.39 -13.02 -1.62
N TYR A 140 13.87 -12.78 -0.41
CA TYR A 140 13.13 -13.75 0.40
C TYR A 140 11.64 -13.83 0.05
N ALA A 141 11.22 -13.35 -1.12
CA ALA A 141 9.84 -13.47 -1.59
C ALA A 141 9.31 -14.93 -1.63
N LEU A 142 10.20 -15.93 -1.57
CA LEU A 142 9.88 -17.36 -1.56
C LEU A 142 10.16 -18.05 -0.22
N ASP A 143 10.75 -17.35 0.75
CA ASP A 143 11.21 -17.90 2.04
C ASP A 143 10.57 -17.13 3.22
N GLU A 144 9.24 -17.24 3.29
CA GLU A 144 8.39 -16.68 4.34
C GLU A 144 8.80 -17.06 5.78
N PRO A 145 9.25 -18.30 6.12
CA PRO A 145 9.55 -18.62 7.51
C PRO A 145 10.77 -17.85 8.07
N VAL A 146 11.73 -17.47 7.23
CA VAL A 146 12.87 -16.63 7.66
C VAL A 146 12.40 -15.19 7.92
N ARG A 147 11.51 -14.67 7.07
CA ARG A 147 10.92 -13.34 7.24
C ARG A 147 10.09 -13.26 8.52
N ASP A 148 9.24 -14.25 8.79
CA ASP A 148 8.39 -14.29 9.99
C ASP A 148 9.20 -14.37 11.29
N GLN A 149 10.31 -15.12 11.29
CA GLN A 149 11.23 -15.17 12.43
C GLN A 149 11.87 -13.80 12.71
N LEU A 150 12.27 -13.06 11.67
CA LEU A 150 12.83 -11.73 11.83
C LEU A 150 11.79 -10.72 12.32
N ILE A 151 10.57 -10.78 11.79
CA ILE A 151 9.45 -9.97 12.28
C ILE A 151 9.25 -10.21 13.77
N THR A 152 9.20 -11.47 14.20
CA THR A 152 8.99 -11.85 15.60
C THR A 152 10.10 -11.31 16.49
N ARG A 153 11.37 -11.52 16.11
CA ARG A 153 12.54 -11.02 16.88
C ARG A 153 12.60 -9.50 16.97
N LEU A 154 12.18 -8.80 15.92
CA LEU A 154 12.10 -7.34 15.93
C LEU A 154 10.94 -6.88 16.81
N ALA A 155 9.77 -7.52 16.71
CA ALA A 155 8.58 -7.21 17.50
C ALA A 155 8.83 -7.33 19.02
N GLU A 156 9.66 -8.29 19.45
CA GLU A 156 10.07 -8.43 20.86
C GLU A 156 10.88 -7.26 21.41
N ARG A 157 11.48 -6.42 20.53
CA ARG A 157 12.39 -5.34 20.91
C ARG A 157 11.86 -3.94 20.61
N VAL A 158 10.70 -3.82 19.98
CA VAL A 158 10.12 -2.52 19.58
C VAL A 158 8.75 -2.36 20.18
N SER A 159 8.38 -1.12 20.50
CA SER A 159 7.02 -0.82 20.91
C SER A 159 6.03 -1.20 19.78
N PRO A 160 4.87 -1.78 20.13
CA PRO A 160 3.76 -1.90 19.19
C PRO A 160 3.44 -0.53 18.58
N PHE A 161 2.82 -0.50 17.40
CA PHE A 161 2.31 0.75 16.84
C PHE A 161 1.38 1.41 17.88
N GLU A 162 1.74 2.61 18.32
CA GLU A 162 0.85 3.42 19.14
C GLU A 162 -0.32 3.85 18.25
N THR A 163 -1.39 3.05 18.29
CA THR A 163 -2.66 3.47 17.72
C THR A 163 -3.27 4.42 18.74
N ASP A 164 -3.07 5.73 18.57
CA ASP A 164 -3.91 6.69 19.27
C ASP A 164 -5.33 6.54 18.72
N GLN A 165 -6.11 5.68 19.40
CA GLN A 165 -7.51 5.41 19.07
C GLN A 165 -8.41 6.65 19.22
N SER A 166 -7.84 7.79 19.66
CA SER A 166 -8.55 9.06 19.88
C SER A 166 -8.67 9.92 18.63
N GLN A 167 -7.96 9.62 17.54
CA GLN A 167 -8.14 10.30 16.26
C GLN A 167 -8.94 9.43 15.28
N PRO A 168 -10.16 9.84 14.87
CA PRO A 168 -10.89 9.14 13.83
C PRO A 168 -10.20 9.37 12.47
N VAL A 169 -9.24 8.51 12.15
CA VAL A 169 -8.49 8.48 10.88
C VAL A 169 -9.39 8.29 9.64
N LEU A 170 -10.69 8.06 9.81
CA LEU A 170 -11.65 7.86 8.73
C LEU A 170 -12.27 9.13 8.13
N THR A 171 -11.89 10.34 8.56
CA THR A 171 -12.48 11.58 8.00
C THR A 171 -11.72 12.17 6.79
N GLY A 172 -10.58 11.59 6.40
CA GLY A 172 -9.69 12.17 5.38
C GLY A 172 -9.58 11.46 4.02
N ILE A 173 -10.27 10.33 3.77
CA ILE A 173 -10.19 9.67 2.46
C ILE A 173 -11.15 10.37 1.48
N SER A 174 -10.79 11.58 1.02
CA SER A 174 -11.51 12.27 -0.07
C SER A 174 -11.14 11.77 -1.47
N GLY A 175 -10.58 10.56 -1.57
CA GLY A 175 -10.15 9.93 -2.84
C GLY A 175 -11.04 8.79 -3.34
N ARG A 176 -12.15 8.46 -2.68
CA ARG A 176 -13.01 7.30 -3.02
C ARG A 176 -14.36 7.65 -3.67
N SER A 177 -14.45 8.81 -4.31
CA SER A 177 -15.69 9.32 -4.96
C SER A 177 -16.14 8.52 -6.19
N GLY A 178 -15.42 7.48 -6.63
CA GLY A 178 -15.84 6.65 -7.78
C GLY A 178 -16.66 5.40 -7.43
N LEU A 179 -16.49 4.81 -6.24
CA LEU A 179 -17.14 3.52 -5.89
C LEU A 179 -18.36 3.67 -4.97
N ALA A 180 -18.47 4.79 -4.25
CA ALA A 180 -19.62 5.05 -3.35
C ALA A 180 -20.90 5.43 -4.12
N ASP A 181 -20.79 6.10 -5.28
CA ASP A 181 -21.95 6.48 -6.09
C ASP A 181 -22.59 5.29 -6.83
N GLY A 182 -21.81 4.24 -7.13
CA GLY A 182 -22.33 3.00 -7.72
C GLY A 182 -23.19 2.18 -6.77
N LEU A 183 -22.82 2.14 -5.48
CA LEU A 183 -23.54 1.36 -4.46
C LEU A 183 -24.88 1.99 -4.06
N ARG A 184 -25.01 3.32 -4.19
CA ARG A 184 -26.26 4.05 -3.88
C ARG A 184 -27.37 3.81 -4.91
N ARG A 185 -27.04 3.42 -6.15
CA ARG A 185 -28.01 3.13 -7.23
C ARG A 185 -28.39 1.65 -7.34
N TRP A 186 -27.69 0.76 -6.65
CA TRP A 186 -27.93 -0.68 -6.72
C TRP A 186 -29.40 -1.12 -6.43
N PRO A 187 -30.10 -0.58 -5.40
CA PRO A 187 -31.50 -0.96 -5.18
C PRO A 187 -32.45 -0.43 -6.26
N VAL A 188 -32.14 0.71 -6.88
CA VAL A 188 -32.95 1.29 -7.96
C VAL A 188 -32.85 0.45 -9.24
N CYS A 189 -31.63 -0.01 -9.57
CA CYS A 189 -31.42 -0.90 -10.72
C CYS A 189 -32.14 -2.25 -10.53
N LEU A 190 -32.07 -2.85 -9.34
CA LEU A 190 -32.80 -4.09 -9.04
C LEU A 190 -34.32 -3.91 -9.16
N GLY A 191 -34.86 -2.80 -8.66
CA GLY A 191 -36.28 -2.47 -8.80
C GLY A 191 -36.71 -2.33 -10.26
N LEU A 192 -35.93 -1.60 -11.07
CA LEU A 192 -36.23 -1.42 -12.50
C LEU A 192 -36.14 -2.73 -13.29
N SER A 193 -35.17 -3.59 -12.99
CA SER A 193 -35.07 -4.91 -13.62
C SER A 193 -36.28 -5.79 -13.29
N LEU A 194 -36.76 -5.81 -12.04
CA LEU A 194 -37.96 -6.55 -11.66
C LEU A 194 -39.22 -6.04 -12.38
N VAL A 195 -39.37 -4.71 -12.49
CA VAL A 195 -40.49 -4.10 -13.22
C VAL A 195 -40.44 -4.45 -14.71
N ALA A 196 -39.25 -4.39 -15.33
CA ALA A 196 -39.07 -4.75 -16.73
C ALA A 196 -39.43 -6.21 -17.00
N ILE A 197 -39.01 -7.13 -16.12
CA ILE A 197 -39.34 -8.56 -16.21
C ILE A 197 -40.86 -8.77 -16.06
N ALA A 198 -41.51 -8.11 -15.10
CA ALA A 198 -42.95 -8.22 -14.90
C ALA A 198 -43.75 -7.68 -16.11
N ALA A 199 -43.33 -6.54 -16.68
CA ALA A 199 -43.95 -5.97 -17.87
C ALA A 199 -43.78 -6.90 -19.09
N LEU A 200 -42.58 -7.48 -19.27
CA LEU A 200 -42.30 -8.42 -20.35
C LEU A 200 -43.15 -9.68 -20.21
N TRP A 201 -43.29 -10.21 -18.98
CA TRP A 201 -44.13 -11.36 -18.69
C TRP A 201 -45.59 -11.07 -19.03
N LEU A 202 -46.16 -9.97 -18.52
CA LEU A 202 -47.56 -9.61 -18.77
C LEU A 202 -47.83 -9.42 -20.26
N GLY A 203 -46.94 -8.72 -20.97
CA GLY A 203 -47.07 -8.53 -22.42
C GLY A 203 -47.04 -9.86 -23.18
N LEU A 204 -46.10 -10.75 -22.83
CA LEU A 204 -45.99 -12.06 -23.47
C LEU A 204 -47.19 -12.95 -23.16
N ASN A 205 -47.69 -12.93 -21.92
CA ASN A 205 -48.89 -13.68 -21.52
C ASN A 205 -50.12 -13.19 -22.29
N HIS A 206 -50.30 -11.87 -22.38
CA HIS A 206 -51.45 -11.30 -23.08
C HIS A 206 -51.41 -11.57 -24.59
N TRP A 207 -50.20 -11.59 -25.17
CA TRP A 207 -49.98 -11.96 -26.56
C TRP A 207 -50.22 -13.47 -26.81
N LEU A 208 -49.77 -14.33 -25.89
CA LEU A 208 -50.06 -15.76 -25.90
C LEU A 208 -51.56 -16.03 -25.81
N ASP A 209 -52.28 -15.37 -24.89
CA ASP A 209 -53.74 -15.51 -24.75
C ASP A 209 -54.47 -15.07 -26.03
N SER A 210 -53.97 -14.01 -26.68
CA SER A 210 -54.52 -13.54 -27.96
C SER A 210 -54.26 -14.54 -29.10
N LEU A 211 -53.09 -15.18 -29.13
CA LEU A 211 -52.79 -16.23 -30.10
C LEU A 211 -53.58 -17.52 -29.85
N ILE A 212 -53.75 -17.91 -28.58
CA ILE A 212 -54.54 -19.08 -28.20
C ILE A 212 -56.01 -18.88 -28.58
N THR A 213 -56.58 -17.71 -28.30
CA THR A 213 -57.97 -17.39 -28.67
C THR A 213 -58.17 -17.28 -30.19
N THR A 214 -57.16 -16.84 -30.94
CA THR A 214 -57.25 -16.73 -32.40
C THR A 214 -57.01 -18.06 -33.13
N LEU A 215 -56.17 -18.95 -32.58
CA LEU A 215 -55.81 -20.24 -33.19
C LEU A 215 -56.69 -21.41 -32.71
N LEU A 216 -57.44 -21.26 -31.61
CA LEU A 216 -58.39 -22.23 -31.09
C LEU A 216 -59.75 -21.58 -30.76
N PRO A 217 -60.57 -21.17 -31.76
CA PRO A 217 -61.91 -20.64 -31.51
C PRO A 217 -62.94 -21.75 -31.22
N GLY A 218 -62.53 -22.86 -30.61
CA GLY A 218 -63.34 -24.07 -30.52
C GLY A 218 -62.78 -25.11 -29.56
N ALA A 219 -62.59 -24.72 -28.30
CA ALA A 219 -62.54 -25.67 -27.19
C ALA A 219 -63.52 -25.19 -26.11
N GLU A 220 -64.77 -24.93 -26.50
CA GLU A 220 -65.87 -24.94 -25.56
C GLU A 220 -66.27 -26.40 -25.27
N LYS A 221 -65.75 -26.94 -24.17
CA LYS A 221 -66.50 -27.50 -23.02
C LYS A 221 -65.59 -28.29 -22.10
#